data_AF-A0A5E6NUZ4-F1
#
_entry.id   AF-A0A5E6NUZ4-F1
#
_cell.length_a   1.000
_cell.length_b   1.000
_cell.length_c   1.000
_cell.angle_alpha   90.00
_cell.angle_beta   90.00
_cell.angle_gamma   90.00
#
_symmetry.space_group_name_H-M   'P 1'
#
loop_
_entity.id
_entity.type
_entity.pdbx_description
1 polymer ?
#
loop_
_entity_poly.entity_id
_entity_poly.type
_entity_poly.pdbx_seq_one_letter_code
_entity_poly.pdbx_strand_id
1 'polypeptide(L)'
;MSAIGQRPMCQDTGIVNVFVEVGMDVVWEADLSLEDMINEGVRQAFTNKNNPLRASIVKDPLFSRTNTKDNTPAVIHMKVVLGNKVDFIVAAKGCGSENKAKFAVLQPDDNVTDWVLKMIPTMGAGWCPPGVIGIGVGGSAEKAMLMAKESLMESIDIQDIAQKPNPSHLENSA
;
A
#
# COMPACT_ATOMS: atom_id res chain seq x y z
N MET A 1 16.48 -12.86 10.81
CA MET A 1 16.04 -14.13 10.18
C MET A 1 15.64 -13.96 8.72
N SER A 2 14.86 -12.94 8.31
CA SER A 2 14.51 -12.77 6.88
C SER A 2 15.72 -12.45 5.99
N ALA A 3 16.56 -11.49 6.39
CA ALA A 3 17.69 -11.01 5.60
C ALA A 3 18.76 -12.09 5.30
N ILE A 4 18.86 -13.12 6.14
CA ILE A 4 19.89 -14.17 6.04
C ILE A 4 19.25 -15.53 5.68
N GLY A 5 18.02 -15.78 6.14
CA GLY A 5 17.36 -17.08 6.05
C GLY A 5 16.52 -17.29 4.79
N GLN A 6 16.59 -16.39 3.80
CA GLN A 6 15.84 -16.46 2.54
C GLN A 6 14.33 -16.71 2.75
N ARG A 7 13.75 -16.02 3.74
CA ARG A 7 12.34 -16.13 4.10
C ARG A 7 11.72 -14.75 4.20
N PRO A 8 10.44 -14.59 3.81
CA PRO A 8 9.76 -13.33 3.96
C PRO A 8 9.63 -12.96 5.44
N MET A 9 9.57 -11.66 5.73
CA MET A 9 9.40 -11.15 7.10
C MET A 9 8.08 -11.56 7.73
N CYS A 10 7.03 -11.66 6.90
CA CYS A 10 5.69 -12.06 7.29
C CYS A 10 5.25 -13.27 6.46
N GLN A 11 4.47 -14.17 7.05
CA GLN A 11 3.82 -15.26 6.31
C GLN A 11 2.84 -14.73 5.26
N ASP A 12 2.28 -13.55 5.50
CA ASP A 12 1.51 -12.80 4.52
C ASP A 12 2.45 -11.89 3.73
N THR A 13 2.86 -12.35 2.56
CA THR A 13 3.69 -11.57 1.63
C THR A 13 2.90 -10.50 0.88
N GLY A 14 1.61 -10.33 1.20
CA GLY A 14 0.79 -9.21 0.80
C GLY A 14 0.27 -9.24 -0.63
N ILE A 15 -0.67 -8.33 -0.88
CA ILE A 15 -1.17 -7.96 -2.20
C ILE A 15 -0.22 -6.91 -2.77
N VAL A 16 0.18 -7.07 -4.02
CA VAL A 16 1.05 -6.08 -4.68
C VAL A 16 0.21 -4.88 -5.08
N ASN A 17 0.50 -3.72 -4.50
CA ASN A 17 0.03 -2.43 -4.97
C ASN A 17 1.19 -1.76 -5.72
N VAL A 18 0.92 -1.24 -6.91
CA VAL A 18 1.90 -0.55 -7.74
C VAL A 18 1.38 0.84 -8.03
N PHE A 19 2.14 1.86 -7.64
CA PHE A 19 1.93 3.24 -8.07
C PHE A 19 2.95 3.53 -9.15
N VAL A 20 2.47 3.86 -10.34
CA VAL A 20 3.33 4.13 -11.49
C VAL A 20 3.03 5.51 -12.05
N GLU A 21 4.09 6.31 -12.19
CA GLU A 21 4.07 7.57 -12.90
C GLU A 21 4.69 7.37 -14.28
N VAL A 22 3.95 7.69 -15.33
CA VAL A 22 4.40 7.55 -16.72
C VAL A 22 4.57 8.94 -17.32
N GLY A 23 5.80 9.28 -17.69
CA GLY A 23 6.11 10.51 -18.42
C GLY A 23 5.38 10.57 -19.77
N MET A 24 4.84 11.74 -20.13
CA MET A 24 4.15 11.97 -21.40
C MET A 24 5.03 11.70 -22.63
N ASP A 25 6.35 11.79 -22.48
CA ASP A 25 7.32 11.56 -23.57
C ASP A 25 7.82 10.11 -23.63
N VAL A 26 7.30 9.22 -22.78
CA VAL A 26 7.69 7.80 -22.77
C VAL A 26 7.05 7.07 -23.95
N VAL A 27 7.87 6.37 -24.72
CA VAL A 27 7.46 5.50 -25.83
C VAL A 27 7.88 4.07 -25.50
N TRP A 28 6.98 3.11 -25.74
CA TRP A 28 7.21 1.71 -25.41
C TRP A 28 7.54 0.91 -26.67
N GLU A 29 8.62 0.13 -26.61
CA GLU A 29 8.92 -0.93 -27.58
C GLU A 29 8.40 -2.27 -27.02
N ALA A 30 7.07 -2.44 -26.94
CA ALA A 30 6.44 -3.61 -26.35
C ALA A 30 5.10 -3.96 -27.02
N ASP A 31 4.79 -5.26 -27.08
CA ASP A 31 3.50 -5.78 -27.55
C ASP A 31 2.47 -5.93 -26.41
N LEU A 32 2.92 -5.79 -25.15
CA LEU A 32 2.10 -5.89 -23.96
C LEU A 32 1.67 -4.51 -23.45
N SER A 33 0.49 -4.44 -22.83
CA SER A 33 0.13 -3.25 -22.07
C SER A 33 1.04 -3.08 -20.85
N LEU A 34 1.18 -1.85 -20.34
CA LEU A 34 1.96 -1.60 -19.12
C LEU A 34 1.42 -2.39 -17.92
N GLU A 35 0.10 -2.57 -17.84
CA GLU A 35 -0.54 -3.40 -16.81
C GLU A 35 -0.13 -4.87 -16.91
N ASP A 36 -0.08 -5.44 -18.13
CA ASP A 36 0.36 -6.82 -18.35
C ASP A 36 1.85 -6.99 -18.02
N MET A 37 2.70 -6.02 -18.39
CA MET A 37 4.12 -6.02 -18.04
C MET A 37 4.34 -6.00 -16.52
N ILE A 38 3.57 -5.17 -15.79
CA ILE A 38 3.62 -5.12 -14.32
C ILE A 38 3.18 -6.46 -13.71
N ASN A 39 2.05 -7.02 -14.18
CA ASN A 39 1.55 -8.30 -13.68
C ASN A 39 2.49 -9.46 -13.99
N GLU A 40 3.19 -9.44 -15.11
CA GLU A 40 4.23 -10.41 -15.42
C GLU A 40 5.43 -10.30 -14.46
N GLY A 41 5.86 -9.07 -14.13
CA GLY A 41 6.86 -8.85 -13.08
C GLY A 41 6.43 -9.41 -11.71
N VAL A 42 5.18 -9.21 -11.33
CA VAL A 42 4.60 -9.79 -10.09
C VAL A 42 4.59 -11.32 -10.14
N ARG A 43 4.12 -11.90 -11.25
CA ARG A 43 4.11 -13.36 -11.46
C ARG A 43 5.50 -13.95 -11.32
N GLN A 44 6.50 -13.35 -11.95
CA GLN A 44 7.88 -13.79 -11.87
C GLN A 44 8.42 -13.71 -10.43
N ALA A 45 8.11 -12.63 -9.70
CA ALA A 45 8.52 -12.48 -8.31
C ALA A 45 7.93 -13.58 -7.41
N PHE A 46 6.64 -13.90 -7.55
CA PHE A 46 5.95 -14.87 -6.71
C PHE A 46 6.17 -16.33 -7.11
N THR A 47 6.62 -16.59 -8.34
CA THR A 47 6.96 -17.94 -8.82
C THR A 47 8.47 -18.25 -8.75
N ASN A 48 9.28 -17.28 -8.33
CA ASN A 48 10.72 -17.44 -8.18
C ASN A 48 11.07 -18.42 -7.04
N LYS A 49 11.67 -19.56 -7.40
CA LYS A 49 12.08 -20.61 -6.44
C LYS A 49 13.15 -20.16 -5.45
N ASN A 50 13.96 -19.15 -5.82
CA ASN A 50 15.06 -18.64 -4.98
C ASN A 50 14.59 -17.59 -3.97
N ASN A 51 13.35 -17.09 -4.10
CA ASN A 51 12.76 -16.13 -3.18
C ASN A 51 11.30 -16.53 -2.91
N PRO A 52 11.07 -17.52 -2.03
CA PRO A 52 9.73 -18.06 -1.84
C PRO A 52 8.79 -17.03 -1.21
N LEU A 53 7.71 -16.71 -1.92
CA LEU A 53 6.62 -15.85 -1.47
C LEU A 53 5.29 -16.61 -1.45
N ARG A 54 4.27 -16.08 -0.75
CA ARG A 54 2.95 -16.70 -0.65
C ARG A 54 1.93 -15.98 -1.54
N ALA A 55 1.44 -16.65 -2.57
CA ALA A 55 0.31 -16.15 -3.37
C ALA A 55 -0.99 -16.16 -2.54
N SER A 56 -1.60 -14.99 -2.37
CA SER A 56 -2.81 -14.77 -1.57
C SER A 56 -4.05 -14.40 -2.41
N ILE A 57 -3.88 -14.08 -3.70
CA ILE A 57 -4.97 -13.69 -4.59
C ILE A 57 -5.80 -14.89 -5.06
N VAL A 58 -7.12 -14.67 -5.18
CA VAL A 58 -8.09 -15.62 -5.73
C VAL A 58 -8.72 -15.07 -7.01
N LYS A 59 -8.95 -15.93 -8.00
CA LYS A 59 -9.47 -15.54 -9.33
C LYS A 59 -10.95 -15.15 -9.29
N ASP A 60 -11.74 -15.88 -8.52
CA ASP A 60 -13.17 -15.65 -8.35
C ASP A 60 -13.46 -15.51 -6.85
N PRO A 61 -13.67 -14.28 -6.37
CA PRO A 61 -13.81 -14.02 -4.95
C PRO A 61 -15.17 -14.48 -4.38
N LEU A 62 -16.19 -14.65 -5.22
CA LEU A 62 -17.55 -14.93 -4.76
C LEU A 62 -17.81 -16.42 -4.61
N PHE A 63 -17.38 -17.23 -5.58
CA PHE A 63 -17.76 -18.65 -5.62
C PHE A 63 -16.56 -19.57 -5.43
N SER A 64 -15.81 -19.84 -6.49
CA SER A 64 -14.81 -20.91 -6.52
C SER A 64 -13.58 -20.62 -5.65
N ARG A 65 -13.27 -19.34 -5.38
CA ARG A 65 -12.14 -18.88 -4.54
C ARG A 65 -10.82 -19.57 -4.89
N THR A 66 -10.65 -19.91 -6.16
CA THR A 66 -9.47 -20.60 -6.65
C THR A 66 -8.28 -19.65 -6.60
N ASN A 67 -7.24 -20.02 -5.86
CA ASN A 67 -6.03 -19.22 -5.73
C ASN A 67 -5.28 -19.16 -7.07
N THR A 68 -4.76 -17.98 -7.44
CA THR A 68 -4.09 -17.76 -8.73
C THR A 68 -2.70 -18.36 -8.81
N LYS A 69 -2.11 -18.72 -7.65
CA LYS A 69 -0.76 -19.31 -7.50
C LYS A 69 0.41 -18.42 -7.92
N ASP A 70 0.12 -17.21 -8.38
CA ASP A 70 1.10 -16.22 -8.87
C ASP A 70 0.93 -14.83 -8.24
N ASN A 71 -0.07 -14.67 -7.36
CA ASN A 71 -0.42 -13.41 -6.68
C ASN A 71 -0.88 -12.26 -7.60
N THR A 72 -1.22 -12.57 -8.84
CA THR A 72 -1.84 -11.63 -9.81
C THR A 72 -3.37 -11.71 -9.75
N PRO A 73 -4.10 -10.65 -10.14
CA PRO A 73 -3.59 -9.34 -10.56
C PRO A 73 -3.09 -8.47 -9.40
N ALA A 74 -2.15 -7.57 -9.70
CA ALA A 74 -1.76 -6.48 -8.81
C ALA A 74 -2.82 -5.36 -8.82
N VAL A 75 -2.85 -4.56 -7.76
CA VAL A 75 -3.63 -3.31 -7.70
C VAL A 75 -2.76 -2.20 -8.26
N ILE A 76 -3.09 -1.70 -9.45
CA ILE A 76 -2.24 -0.74 -10.17
C ILE A 76 -2.90 0.63 -10.20
N HIS A 77 -2.18 1.63 -9.69
CA HIS A 77 -2.51 3.05 -9.74
C HIS A 77 -1.55 3.72 -10.72
N MET A 78 -2.06 4.10 -11.89
CA MET A 78 -1.28 4.73 -12.94
C MET A 78 -1.68 6.19 -13.09
N LYS A 79 -0.69 7.08 -13.16
CA LYS A 79 -0.91 8.48 -13.57
C LYS A 79 0.11 8.90 -14.62
N VAL A 80 -0.33 9.75 -15.53
CA VAL A 80 0.53 10.36 -16.55
C VAL A 80 1.08 11.68 -15.99
N VAL A 81 2.38 11.88 -16.12
CA VAL A 81 3.12 13.07 -15.64
C VAL A 81 3.96 13.67 -16.76
N LEU A 82 4.43 14.90 -16.59
CA LEU A 82 5.32 15.52 -17.58
C LEU A 82 6.71 14.85 -17.60
N GLY A 83 7.38 14.88 -18.75
CA GLY A 83 8.75 14.40 -18.93
C GLY A 83 8.82 13.00 -19.53
N ASN A 84 10.02 12.40 -19.47
CA ASN A 84 10.39 11.19 -20.21
C ASN A 84 10.81 10.02 -19.30
N LYS A 85 10.37 10.02 -18.04
CA LYS A 85 10.72 9.00 -17.06
C LYS A 85 9.51 8.16 -16.69
N VAL A 86 9.77 6.93 -16.27
CA VAL A 86 8.80 6.09 -15.59
C VAL A 86 9.29 5.90 -14.17
N ASP A 87 8.42 6.16 -13.19
CA ASP A 87 8.71 5.97 -11.78
C ASP A 87 7.75 4.95 -11.17
N PHE A 88 8.26 4.11 -10.28
CA PHE A 88 7.50 3.03 -9.67
C PHE A 88 7.69 3.03 -8.15
N ILE A 89 6.56 3.00 -7.44
CA ILE A 89 6.52 2.62 -6.04
C ILE A 89 5.76 1.29 -5.95
N VAL A 90 6.43 0.27 -5.40
CA VAL A 90 5.86 -1.07 -5.22
C VAL A 90 5.69 -1.35 -3.74
N ALA A 91 4.45 -1.66 -3.33
CA ALA A 91 4.11 -1.96 -1.96
C ALA A 91 3.49 -3.37 -1.85
N ALA A 92 4.16 -4.26 -1.10
CA ALA A 92 3.63 -5.56 -0.72
C ALA A 92 2.79 -5.42 0.54
N LYS A 93 1.47 -5.32 0.38
CA LYS A 93 0.57 -4.89 1.46
C LYS A 93 -0.18 -6.07 2.08
N GLY A 94 0.12 -6.37 3.34
CA GLY A 94 -0.52 -7.46 4.07
C GLY A 94 -2.03 -7.24 4.26
N CYS A 95 -2.82 -8.27 4.00
CA CYS A 95 -4.29 -8.23 4.03
C CYS A 95 -4.83 -7.85 5.42
N GLY A 96 -4.12 -8.22 6.49
CA GLY A 96 -4.47 -7.85 7.86
C GLY A 96 -4.53 -6.32 8.05
N SER A 97 -3.52 -5.61 7.53
CA SER A 97 -3.49 -4.13 7.57
C SER A 97 -4.49 -3.51 6.59
N GLU A 98 -4.72 -4.16 5.44
CA GLU A 98 -5.64 -3.65 4.41
C GLU A 98 -7.09 -3.65 4.87
N ASN A 99 -7.48 -4.67 5.63
CA ASN A 99 -8.82 -4.77 6.22
C ASN A 99 -9.07 -3.75 7.34
N LYS A 100 -8.06 -2.97 7.75
CA LYS A 100 -8.21 -1.93 8.78
C LYS A 100 -8.40 -0.53 8.21
N ALA A 101 -8.40 -0.36 6.88
CA ALA A 101 -8.70 0.92 6.27
C ALA A 101 -10.09 1.43 6.70
N LYS A 102 -10.17 2.70 7.10
CA LYS A 102 -11.40 3.36 7.56
C LYS A 102 -11.71 4.54 6.65
N PHE A 103 -13.00 4.75 6.39
CA PHE A 103 -13.52 5.87 5.63
C PHE A 103 -14.67 6.51 6.41
N ALA A 104 -14.75 7.84 6.36
CA ALA A 104 -15.89 8.61 6.86
C ALA A 104 -16.08 9.87 6.02
N VAL A 105 -17.34 10.30 5.91
CA VAL A 105 -17.69 11.64 5.42
C VAL A 105 -17.90 12.51 6.65
N LEU A 106 -16.98 13.45 6.87
CA LEU A 106 -17.02 14.38 8.00
C LEU A 106 -17.82 15.64 7.62
N GLN A 107 -18.53 16.20 8.59
CA GLN A 107 -19.17 17.51 8.47
C GLN A 107 -18.11 18.62 8.50
N PRO A 108 -18.43 19.83 8.00
CA PRO A 108 -17.46 20.94 7.98
C PRO A 108 -16.91 21.35 9.35
N ASP A 109 -17.64 21.09 10.43
CA ASP A 109 -17.29 21.39 11.82
C ASP A 109 -16.66 20.20 12.58
N ASP A 110 -16.62 19.01 11.97
CA ASP A 110 -15.99 17.84 12.57
C ASP A 110 -14.46 17.99 12.63
N ASN A 111 -13.86 17.51 13.72
CA ASN A 111 -12.42 17.47 13.88
C ASN A 111 -11.85 16.12 13.40
N VAL A 112 -11.00 16.16 12.38
CA VAL A 112 -10.33 14.97 11.81
C VAL A 112 -9.53 14.21 12.87
N THR A 113 -8.85 14.93 13.77
CA THR A 113 -8.01 14.35 14.81
C THR A 113 -8.83 13.53 15.79
N ASP A 114 -9.96 14.07 16.25
CA ASP A 114 -10.84 13.39 17.19
C ASP A 114 -11.41 12.12 16.57
N TRP A 115 -11.74 12.18 15.27
CA TRP A 115 -12.16 10.99 14.53
C TRP A 115 -11.05 9.93 14.46
N VAL A 116 -9.81 10.33 14.13
CA VAL A 116 -8.66 9.40 14.08
C VAL A 116 -8.42 8.74 15.44
N LEU A 117 -8.34 9.52 16.51
CA LEU A 117 -8.12 9.02 17.88
C LEU A 117 -9.25 8.08 18.33
N LYS A 118 -10.49 8.35 17.90
CA LYS A 118 -11.63 7.46 18.15
C LYS A 118 -11.54 6.16 17.34
N MET A 119 -11.00 6.20 16.12
CA MET A 119 -10.93 5.03 15.24
C MET A 119 -9.80 4.06 15.60
N ILE A 120 -8.62 4.54 15.99
CA ILE A 120 -7.44 3.71 16.26
C ILE A 120 -7.74 2.53 17.22
N PRO A 121 -8.39 2.74 18.38
CA PRO A 121 -8.72 1.63 19.30
C PRO A 121 -9.64 0.58 18.68
N THR A 122 -10.51 0.97 17.74
CA THR A 122 -11.46 0.05 17.08
C THR A 122 -10.78 -0.91 16.09
N MET A 123 -9.54 -0.60 15.65
CA MET A 123 -8.80 -1.44 14.71
C MET A 123 -8.27 -2.72 15.38
N GLY A 124 -8.12 -2.72 16.71
CA GLY A 124 -7.55 -3.83 17.48
C GLY A 124 -6.11 -4.17 17.06
N ALA A 125 -5.62 -5.34 17.45
CA ALA A 125 -4.23 -5.76 17.18
C ALA A 125 -4.00 -6.44 15.81
N GLY A 126 -5.05 -6.62 15.00
CA GLY A 126 -5.01 -7.44 13.77
C GLY A 126 -4.18 -6.89 12.59
N TRP A 127 -3.50 -5.76 12.79
CA TRP A 127 -2.59 -5.14 11.82
C TRP A 127 -1.14 -5.09 12.30
N CYS A 128 -0.83 -5.81 13.40
CA CYS A 128 0.51 -5.97 13.96
C CYS A 128 1.19 -4.64 14.37
N PRO A 129 0.59 -3.84 15.28
CA PRO A 129 1.26 -2.66 15.82
C PRO A 129 2.57 -3.03 16.56
N PRO A 130 3.56 -2.12 16.63
CA PRO A 130 3.54 -0.73 16.15
C PRO A 130 3.60 -0.62 14.62
N GLY A 131 2.98 0.42 14.05
CA GLY A 131 3.00 0.66 12.61
C GLY A 131 2.58 2.09 12.24
N VAL A 132 2.56 2.38 10.94
CA VAL A 132 2.27 3.71 10.39
C VAL A 132 0.79 3.82 10.02
N ILE A 133 0.17 4.95 10.35
CA ILE A 133 -1.20 5.30 9.95
C ILE A 133 -1.14 6.33 8.83
N GLY A 134 -1.64 5.95 7.65
CA GLY A 134 -1.79 6.85 6.50
C GLY A 134 -3.14 7.56 6.58
N ILE A 135 -3.12 8.88 6.43
CA ILE A 135 -4.31 9.73 6.48
C ILE A 135 -4.45 10.44 5.14
N GLY A 136 -5.64 10.37 4.55
CA GLY A 136 -5.99 11.08 3.33
C GLY A 136 -7.27 11.87 3.54
N VAL A 137 -7.22 13.18 3.30
CA VAL A 137 -8.34 14.11 3.51
C VAL A 137 -8.66 14.84 2.21
N GLY A 138 -9.93 14.85 1.82
CA GLY A 138 -10.42 15.54 0.62
C GLY A 138 -10.68 14.63 -0.57
N GLY A 139 -11.27 15.20 -1.62
CA GLY A 139 -11.75 14.46 -2.79
C GLY A 139 -12.99 13.60 -2.49
N SER A 140 -13.26 12.64 -3.38
CA SER A 140 -14.26 11.58 -3.14
C SER A 140 -13.67 10.47 -2.25
N ALA A 141 -14.50 9.48 -1.90
CA ALA A 141 -14.05 8.32 -1.15
C ALA A 141 -12.84 7.62 -1.79
N GLU A 142 -12.85 7.46 -3.10
CA GLU A 142 -11.78 6.82 -3.86
C GLU A 142 -10.47 7.61 -3.76
N LYS A 143 -10.53 8.94 -3.92
CA LYS A 143 -9.33 9.78 -3.85
C LYS A 143 -8.79 9.89 -2.43
N ALA A 144 -9.66 10.02 -1.42
CA ALA A 144 -9.26 10.05 -0.02
C ALA A 144 -8.52 8.76 0.39
N MET A 145 -9.08 7.60 0.03
CA MET A 145 -8.47 6.30 0.33
C MET A 145 -7.17 6.08 -0.44
N LEU A 146 -7.09 6.55 -1.70
CA LEU A 146 -5.86 6.50 -2.48
C LEU A 146 -4.76 7.36 -1.83
N MET A 147 -5.05 8.61 -1.47
CA MET A 147 -4.08 9.50 -0.79
C MET A 147 -3.63 8.93 0.55
N ALA A 148 -4.53 8.30 1.30
CA ALA A 148 -4.19 7.61 2.56
C ALA A 148 -3.21 6.44 2.34
N LYS A 149 -3.29 5.75 1.19
CA LYS A 149 -2.31 4.71 0.84
C LYS A 149 -0.99 5.30 0.33
N GLU A 150 -1.06 6.35 -0.48
CA GLU A 150 0.13 7.05 -1.00
C GLU A 150 0.98 7.62 0.15
N SER A 151 0.36 8.20 1.18
CA SER A 151 1.08 8.77 2.34
C SER A 151 1.84 7.73 3.16
N LEU A 152 1.47 6.44 3.09
CA LEU A 152 2.23 5.36 3.73
C LEU A 152 3.60 5.11 3.06
N MET A 153 3.81 5.62 1.86
CA MET A 153 5.05 5.45 1.08
C MET A 153 6.06 6.57 1.33
N GLU A 154 5.67 7.61 2.09
CA GLU A 154 6.57 8.70 2.45
C GLU A 154 7.68 8.22 3.39
N SER A 155 8.86 8.82 3.26
CA SER A 155 9.97 8.52 4.15
C SER A 155 9.65 9.02 5.55
N ILE A 156 9.69 8.11 6.52
CA ILE A 156 9.53 8.44 7.93
C ILE A 156 10.84 8.06 8.63
N ASP A 157 11.45 9.04 9.29
CA ASP A 157 12.62 8.84 10.13
C ASP A 157 12.22 9.07 11.60
N ILE A 158 12.36 8.03 12.41
CA ILE A 158 11.92 8.07 13.82
C ILE A 158 12.87 8.92 14.67
N GLN A 159 14.13 9.04 14.27
CA GLN A 159 15.12 9.88 14.92
C GLN A 159 14.79 11.36 14.67
N ASP A 160 14.42 11.72 13.44
CA ASP A 160 13.98 13.07 13.10
C ASP A 160 12.70 13.45 13.85
N ILE A 161 11.73 12.52 13.94
CA ILE A 161 10.49 12.73 14.71
C ILE A 161 10.80 12.93 16.20
N ALA A 162 11.68 12.12 16.78
CA ALA A 162 12.03 12.22 18.20
C ALA A 162 12.78 13.52 18.55
N GLN A 163 13.52 14.09 17.60
CA GLN A 163 14.28 15.34 17.78
C GLN A 163 13.48 16.59 17.41
N LYS A 164 12.22 16.44 17.00
CA LYS A 164 11.37 17.55 16.57
C LYS A 164 11.21 18.54 17.74
N PRO A 165 11.62 19.82 17.58
CA PRO A 165 11.74 20.76 18.71
C PRO A 165 10.40 21.22 19.28
N ASN A 166 9.30 21.05 18.53
CA ASN A 166 7.93 21.35 18.96
C ASN A 166 7.00 20.23 18.47
N PRO A 167 6.99 19.06 19.13
CA PRO A 167 6.01 18.03 18.82
C PRO A 167 4.63 18.58 19.14
N SER A 168 3.67 18.37 18.23
CA SER A 168 2.29 18.74 18.46
C SER A 168 1.75 18.03 19.71
N HIS A 169 0.75 18.62 20.38
CA HIS A 169 0.12 17.96 21.53
C HIS A 169 -0.36 16.54 21.21
N LEU A 170 -0.70 16.27 19.95
CA LEU A 170 -1.14 14.99 19.42
C LEU A 170 -0.01 13.96 19.29
N GLU A 171 1.19 14.40 18.90
CA GLU A 171 2.39 13.53 18.87
C GLU A 171 2.80 13.11 20.29
N ASN A 172 2.44 13.89 21.32
CA ASN A 172 2.73 13.58 22.73
C ASN A 172 1.65 12.74 23.44
N SER A 173 0.47 12.53 22.82
CA SER A 173 -0.69 11.87 23.45
C SER A 173 -1.06 10.50 22.84
N ALA A 174 -0.29 10.04 21.85
CA ALA A 174 -0.35 8.69 21.28
C ALA A 174 0.71 7.76 21.90
#